data_AF-A0A1I8A8N9-F1
#
_entry.id   AF-A0A1I8A8N9-F1
#
_cell.length_a   1.000
_cell.length_b   1.000
_cell.length_c   1.000
_cell.angle_alpha   90.00
_cell.angle_beta   90.00
_cell.angle_gamma   90.00
#
_symmetry.space_group_name_H-M   'P 1'
#
loop_
_entity.id
_entity.type
_entity.pdbx_description
1 polymer ?
#
loop_
_entity_poly.entity_id
_entity_poly.type
_entity_poly.pdbx_seq_one_letter_code
_entity_poly.pdbx_strand_id
1 'polypeptide(L)'
;MESWYKLKVSEVQGSANRSALESNYQREEVKRMRDNIGDLRGKLGDLENKNALLEKEVQTLNYQLTDDQRQYEQALNDREATLRRMREECQTLVAELQALLDTKQILDAEIAIYRKMLEGEESRVGLRQMVEQVVKTHSLQQQEDTDSTRNVRGEVSTKTTFQRSAKGNVTISECDPTGKFITLENTHRTKDENVGECKVKRKLDNRREIVYTIPANVTLRAGSSLKIYARDQGGIHKEASPSL
;
A
#
# COMPACT_ATOMS: atom_id res chain seq x y z
N MET A 1 -77.15 67.28 37.01
CA MET A 1 -77.04 66.99 35.56
C MET A 1 -75.59 67.13 35.08
N GLU A 2 -74.89 68.23 35.39
CA GLU A 2 -73.49 68.45 34.98
C GLU A 2 -72.47 67.41 35.49
N SER A 3 -72.60 66.94 36.74
CA SER A 3 -71.66 65.96 37.32
C SER A 3 -71.70 64.61 36.58
N TRP A 4 -72.89 64.17 36.18
CA TRP A 4 -73.06 62.93 35.40
C TRP A 4 -72.45 63.06 34.00
N TYR A 5 -72.65 64.21 33.34
CA TYR A 5 -72.02 64.49 32.04
C TYR A 5 -70.49 64.51 32.14
N LYS A 6 -69.92 65.17 33.16
CA LYS A 6 -68.46 65.18 33.38
C LYS A 6 -67.89 63.77 33.60
N LEU A 7 -68.57 62.95 34.41
CA LEU A 7 -68.16 61.57 34.65
C LEU A 7 -68.21 60.74 33.37
N LYS A 8 -69.29 60.88 32.57
CA LYS A 8 -69.44 60.13 31.32
C LYS A 8 -68.39 60.53 30.27
N VAL A 9 -68.09 61.82 30.16
CA VAL A 9 -67.01 62.31 29.29
C VAL A 9 -65.65 61.76 29.74
N SER A 10 -65.35 61.78 31.05
CA SER A 10 -64.10 61.22 31.58
C SER A 10 -63.96 59.72 31.33
N GLU A 11 -65.05 58.97 31.45
CA GLU A 11 -65.08 57.54 31.20
C GLU A 11 -64.86 57.21 29.71
N VAL A 12 -65.52 57.96 28.82
CA VAL A 12 -65.31 57.86 27.36
C VAL A 12 -63.87 58.23 26.99
N GLN A 13 -63.33 59.30 27.56
CA GLN A 13 -61.94 59.72 27.36
C GLN A 13 -60.95 58.64 27.83
N GLY A 14 -61.20 58.04 28.99
CA GLY A 14 -60.37 56.96 29.54
C GLY A 14 -60.46 55.66 28.74
N SER A 15 -61.63 55.36 28.16
CA SER A 15 -61.81 54.25 27.22
C SER A 15 -61.05 54.51 25.90
N ALA A 16 -61.20 55.71 25.33
CA ALA A 16 -60.50 56.12 24.11
C ALA A 16 -58.98 56.08 24.29
N ASN A 17 -58.45 56.56 25.42
CA ASN A 17 -57.02 56.52 25.74
C ASN A 17 -56.49 55.08 25.85
N ARG A 18 -57.24 54.17 26.47
CA ARG A 18 -56.86 52.74 26.54
C ARG A 18 -56.85 52.09 25.16
N SER A 19 -57.87 52.34 24.35
CA SER A 19 -57.93 51.84 22.97
C SER A 19 -56.78 52.39 22.11
N ALA A 20 -56.40 53.66 22.29
CA ALA A 20 -55.26 54.26 21.59
C ALA A 20 -53.92 53.62 22.00
N LEU A 21 -53.71 53.33 23.30
CA LEU A 21 -52.52 52.62 23.78
C LEU A 21 -52.44 51.20 23.24
N GLU A 22 -53.54 50.46 23.26
CA GLU A 22 -53.62 49.10 22.71
C GLU A 22 -53.37 49.07 21.20
N SER A 23 -53.95 50.02 20.47
CA SER A 23 -53.70 50.20 19.03
C SER A 23 -52.23 50.50 18.73
N ASN A 24 -51.61 51.39 19.51
CA ASN A 24 -50.17 51.68 19.38
C ASN A 24 -49.31 50.45 19.65
N TYR A 25 -49.62 49.68 20.70
CA TYR A 25 -48.91 48.44 21.02
C TYR A 25 -49.02 47.41 19.88
N GLN A 26 -50.22 47.18 19.35
CA GLN A 26 -50.42 46.29 18.20
C GLN A 26 -49.65 46.77 16.98
N ARG A 27 -49.58 48.09 16.74
CA ARG A 27 -48.86 48.68 15.61
C ARG A 27 -47.35 48.51 15.73
N GLU A 28 -46.80 48.66 16.93
CA GLU A 28 -45.39 48.38 17.21
C GLU A 28 -45.07 46.89 17.06
N GLU A 29 -45.96 46.02 17.53
CA GLU A 29 -45.78 44.57 17.41
C GLU A 29 -45.80 44.12 15.94
N VAL A 30 -46.74 44.63 15.15
CA VAL A 30 -46.77 44.39 13.70
C VAL A 30 -45.48 44.87 13.04
N LYS A 31 -44.93 46.03 13.46
CA LYS A 31 -43.64 46.52 12.93
C LYS A 31 -42.50 45.55 13.28
N ARG A 32 -42.39 45.12 14.54
CA ARG A 32 -41.38 44.13 14.97
C ARG A 32 -41.46 42.84 14.18
N MET A 33 -42.66 42.30 13.99
CA MET A 33 -42.87 41.10 13.19
C MET A 33 -42.44 41.30 11.74
N ARG A 34 -42.72 42.48 11.16
CA ARG A 34 -42.35 42.81 9.78
C ARG A 34 -40.83 42.91 9.59
N ASP A 35 -40.14 43.52 10.55
CA ASP A 35 -38.67 43.61 10.57
C ASP A 35 -38.05 42.20 10.70
N ASN A 36 -38.56 41.38 11.63
CA ASN A 36 -38.10 39.99 11.81
C ASN A 36 -38.31 39.12 10.57
N ILE A 37 -39.43 39.30 9.85
CA ILE A 37 -39.66 38.62 8.55
C ILE A 37 -38.62 39.06 7.52
N GLY A 38 -38.25 40.34 7.49
CA GLY A 38 -37.17 40.85 6.63
C GLY A 38 -35.83 40.18 6.93
N ASP A 39 -35.44 40.13 8.20
CA ASP A 39 -34.19 39.50 8.65
C ASP A 39 -34.16 38.00 8.33
N LEU A 40 -35.27 37.29 8.57
CA LEU A 40 -35.38 35.86 8.25
C LEU A 40 -35.30 35.59 6.75
N ARG A 41 -35.89 36.46 5.91
CA ARG A 41 -35.77 36.35 4.45
C ARG A 41 -34.35 36.61 3.97
N GLY A 42 -33.65 37.58 4.57
CA GLY A 42 -32.23 37.82 4.27
C GLY A 42 -31.37 36.60 4.60
N LYS A 43 -31.52 36.05 5.82
CA LYS A 43 -30.82 34.83 6.24
C LYS A 43 -31.14 33.63 5.35
N LEU A 44 -32.39 33.49 4.91
CA LEU A 44 -32.78 32.43 3.98
C LEU A 44 -32.03 32.56 2.65
N GLY A 45 -31.99 33.76 2.07
CA GLY A 45 -31.25 34.02 0.83
C GLY A 45 -29.75 33.76 0.97
N ASP A 46 -29.14 34.15 2.09
CA ASP A 46 -27.72 33.88 2.37
C ASP A 46 -27.43 32.38 2.45
N LEU A 47 -28.32 31.62 3.12
CA LEU A 47 -28.20 30.17 3.23
C LEU A 47 -28.42 29.46 1.89
N GLU A 48 -29.38 29.91 1.08
CA GLU A 48 -29.63 29.40 -0.27
C GLU A 48 -28.41 29.62 -1.17
N ASN A 49 -27.82 30.82 -1.16
CA ASN A 49 -26.60 31.12 -1.89
C ASN A 49 -25.42 30.26 -1.44
N LYS A 50 -25.24 30.09 -0.13
CA LYS A 50 -24.19 29.24 0.43
C LYS A 50 -24.39 27.78 0.03
N ASN A 51 -25.62 27.29 0.03
CA ASN A 51 -25.93 25.93 -0.37
C ASN A 51 -25.60 25.71 -1.86
N ALA A 52 -26.01 26.64 -2.73
CA ALA A 52 -25.68 26.58 -4.16
C ALA A 52 -24.16 26.60 -4.43
N LEU A 53 -23.40 27.38 -3.64
CA LEU A 53 -21.93 27.39 -3.73
C LEU A 53 -21.34 26.03 -3.34
N LEU A 54 -21.79 25.47 -2.21
CA LEU A 54 -21.32 24.16 -1.73
C LEU A 54 -21.67 23.04 -2.70
N GLU A 55 -22.87 23.05 -3.28
CA GLU A 55 -23.26 22.08 -4.30
C GLU A 55 -22.35 22.13 -5.53
N LYS A 56 -21.99 23.33 -5.98
CA LYS A 56 -21.03 23.52 -7.10
C LYS A 56 -19.62 23.05 -6.74
N GLU A 57 -19.17 23.30 -5.51
CA GLU A 57 -17.88 22.84 -5.03
C GLU A 57 -17.83 21.31 -4.97
N VAL A 58 -18.88 20.66 -4.45
CA VAL A 58 -19.02 19.20 -4.43
C VAL A 58 -18.98 18.62 -5.84
N GLN A 59 -19.70 19.23 -6.80
CA GLN A 59 -19.63 18.79 -8.20
C GLN A 59 -18.22 18.90 -8.78
N THR A 60 -17.53 20.01 -8.53
CA THR A 60 -16.15 20.24 -9.02
C THR A 60 -15.18 19.22 -8.44
N LEU A 61 -15.26 18.95 -7.14
CA LEU A 61 -14.43 17.95 -6.46
C LEU A 61 -14.72 16.53 -6.97
N ASN A 62 -15.98 16.19 -7.24
CA ASN A 62 -16.33 14.90 -7.82
C ASN A 62 -15.77 14.71 -9.23
N TYR A 63 -15.80 15.76 -10.07
CA TYR A 63 -15.18 15.73 -11.39
C TYR A 63 -13.66 15.53 -11.29
N GLN A 64 -13.00 16.28 -10.41
CA GLN A 64 -11.56 16.15 -10.16
C GLN A 64 -11.19 14.75 -9.69
N LEU A 65 -11.93 14.21 -8.70
CA LEU A 65 -11.70 12.86 -8.19
C LEU A 65 -11.83 11.81 -9.29
N THR A 66 -12.83 11.94 -10.16
CA THR A 66 -13.07 11.00 -11.26
C THR A 66 -11.94 11.06 -12.30
N ASP A 67 -11.48 12.26 -12.64
CA ASP A 67 -10.38 12.42 -13.59
C ASP A 67 -9.06 11.91 -13.02
N ASP A 68 -8.76 12.23 -11.75
CA ASP A 68 -7.60 11.70 -11.03
C ASP A 68 -7.60 10.17 -10.98
N GLN A 69 -8.75 9.55 -10.66
CA GLN A 69 -8.90 8.09 -10.67
C GLN A 69 -8.57 7.51 -12.06
N ARG A 70 -9.09 8.12 -13.13
CA ARG A 70 -8.78 7.69 -14.51
C ARG A 70 -7.29 7.81 -14.81
N GLN A 71 -6.66 8.91 -14.41
CA GLN A 71 -5.22 9.13 -14.63
C GLN A 71 -4.37 8.11 -13.86
N TYR A 72 -4.70 7.81 -12.61
CA TYR A 72 -3.99 6.81 -11.82
C TYR A 72 -4.15 5.40 -12.39
N GLU A 73 -5.34 5.03 -12.84
CA GLU A 73 -5.58 3.73 -13.46
C GLU A 73 -4.81 3.58 -14.78
N GLN A 74 -4.77 4.64 -15.60
CA GLN A 74 -3.95 4.66 -16.81
C GLN A 74 -2.45 4.51 -16.49
N ALA A 75 -1.95 5.28 -15.52
CA ALA A 75 -0.54 5.20 -15.12
C ALA A 75 -0.18 3.81 -14.55
N LEU A 76 -1.09 3.18 -13.81
CA LEU A 76 -0.90 1.82 -13.31
C LEU A 76 -0.82 0.82 -14.48
N ASN A 77 -1.73 0.90 -15.43
CA ASN A 77 -1.74 0.03 -16.61
C ASN A 77 -0.46 0.17 -17.44
N ASP A 78 0.04 1.40 -17.66
CA ASP A 78 1.29 1.64 -18.38
C ASP A 78 2.50 1.03 -17.64
N ARG A 79 2.51 1.10 -16.31
CA ARG A 79 3.57 0.49 -15.48
C ARG A 79 3.50 -1.02 -15.50
N GLU A 80 2.30 -1.60 -15.43
CA GLU A 80 2.11 -3.05 -15.57
C GLU A 80 2.54 -3.56 -16.94
N ALA A 81 2.21 -2.84 -18.02
CA ALA A 81 2.65 -3.17 -19.37
C ALA A 81 4.18 -3.14 -19.48
N THR A 82 4.82 -2.12 -18.91
CA THR A 82 6.28 -2.02 -18.86
C THR A 82 6.89 -3.18 -18.07
N LEU A 83 6.33 -3.53 -16.92
CA LEU A 83 6.79 -4.67 -16.11
C LEU A 83 6.64 -6.00 -16.84
N ARG A 84 5.55 -6.22 -17.58
CA ARG A 84 5.35 -7.43 -18.40
C ARG A 84 6.42 -7.50 -19.48
N ARG A 85 6.64 -6.42 -20.22
CA ARG A 85 7.68 -6.33 -21.24
C ARG A 85 9.08 -6.63 -20.69
N MET A 86 9.47 -6.02 -19.57
CA MET A 86 10.78 -6.29 -18.97
C MET A 86 10.92 -7.74 -18.49
N ARG A 87 9.83 -8.36 -17.99
CA ARG A 87 9.85 -9.78 -17.61
C ARG A 87 10.04 -10.69 -18.82
N GLU A 88 9.35 -10.41 -19.92
CA GLU A 88 9.53 -11.14 -21.18
C GLU A 88 10.97 -10.99 -21.70
N GLU A 89 11.51 -9.77 -21.73
CA GLU A 89 12.90 -9.50 -22.11
C GLU A 89 13.89 -10.27 -21.22
N CYS A 90 13.68 -10.30 -19.89
CA CYS A 90 14.51 -11.10 -18.99
C CYS A 90 14.42 -12.61 -19.27
N GLN A 91 13.23 -13.13 -19.58
CA GLN A 91 13.05 -14.55 -19.92
C GLN A 91 13.79 -14.91 -21.21
N THR A 92 13.72 -14.04 -22.22
CA THR A 92 14.47 -14.19 -23.47
C THR A 92 15.98 -14.20 -23.21
N LEU A 93 16.50 -13.25 -22.42
CA LEU A 93 17.92 -13.21 -22.07
C LEU A 93 18.38 -14.49 -21.34
N VAL A 94 17.56 -15.03 -20.44
CA VAL A 94 17.88 -16.28 -19.74
C VAL A 94 17.97 -17.45 -20.72
N ALA A 95 17.04 -17.54 -21.68
CA ALA A 95 17.08 -18.58 -22.71
C ALA A 95 18.31 -18.45 -23.62
N GLU A 96 18.66 -17.23 -24.03
CA GLU A 96 19.86 -16.96 -24.84
C GLU A 96 21.15 -17.31 -24.08
N LEU A 97 21.23 -16.96 -22.79
CA LEU A 97 22.38 -17.30 -21.95
C LEU A 97 22.52 -18.81 -21.75
N GLN A 98 21.40 -19.55 -21.62
CA GLN A 98 21.43 -21.00 -21.52
C GLN A 98 21.93 -21.64 -22.82
N ALA A 99 21.43 -21.21 -23.98
CA ALA A 99 21.89 -21.71 -25.27
C ALA A 99 23.39 -21.44 -25.50
N LEU A 100 23.89 -20.28 -25.06
CA LEU A 100 25.30 -19.94 -25.12
C LEU A 100 26.14 -20.82 -24.17
N LEU A 101 25.64 -21.07 -22.96
CA LEU A 101 26.30 -21.95 -21.99
C LEU A 101 26.41 -23.38 -22.54
N ASP A 102 25.34 -23.90 -23.14
CA ASP A 102 25.33 -25.23 -23.75
C ASP A 102 26.37 -25.32 -24.88
N THR A 103 26.42 -24.31 -25.76
CA THR A 103 27.44 -24.21 -26.82
C THR A 103 28.87 -24.19 -26.23
N LYS A 104 29.08 -23.45 -25.14
CA LYS A 104 30.38 -23.39 -24.46
C LYS A 104 30.78 -24.75 -23.89
N GLN A 105 29.83 -25.47 -23.30
CA GLN A 105 30.08 -26.82 -22.77
C GLN A 105 30.47 -27.81 -23.89
N ILE A 106 29.84 -27.71 -25.06
CA ILE A 106 30.23 -28.50 -26.25
C ILE A 106 31.68 -28.21 -26.62
N LEU A 107 32.03 -26.93 -26.76
CA LEU A 107 33.39 -26.53 -27.15
C LEU A 107 34.44 -26.98 -26.12
N ASP A 108 34.15 -26.87 -24.82
CA ASP A 108 35.05 -27.37 -23.77
C ASP A 108 35.26 -28.89 -23.87
N ALA A 109 34.20 -29.64 -24.15
CA ALA A 109 34.27 -31.08 -24.33
C ALA A 109 35.08 -31.46 -25.58
N GLU A 110 34.87 -30.77 -26.70
CA GLU A 110 35.66 -30.93 -27.92
C GLU A 110 37.14 -30.65 -27.66
N ILE A 111 37.47 -29.54 -26.99
CA ILE A 111 38.84 -29.19 -26.61
C ILE A 111 39.47 -30.28 -25.73
N ALA A 112 38.72 -30.81 -24.76
CA ALA A 112 39.20 -31.88 -23.88
C ALA A 112 39.50 -33.17 -24.67
N ILE A 113 38.65 -33.52 -25.64
CA ILE A 113 38.86 -34.65 -26.56
C ILE A 113 40.10 -34.40 -27.42
N TYR A 114 40.25 -33.22 -28.01
CA TYR A 114 41.40 -32.87 -28.83
C TYR A 114 42.71 -32.93 -28.03
N ARG A 115 42.74 -32.41 -26.79
CA ARG A 115 43.91 -32.52 -25.89
C ARG A 115 44.27 -33.97 -25.63
N LYS A 116 43.30 -34.82 -25.29
CA LYS A 116 43.53 -36.27 -25.08
C LYS A 116 44.06 -36.99 -26.32
N MET A 117 43.58 -36.61 -27.51
CA MET A 117 44.06 -37.21 -28.77
C MET A 117 45.52 -36.81 -29.08
N LEU A 118 45.93 -35.61 -28.66
CA LEU A 118 47.32 -35.13 -28.78
C LEU A 118 48.25 -35.69 -27.69
N GLU A 119 47.71 -35.98 -26.49
CA GLU A 119 48.48 -36.46 -25.33
C GLU A 119 48.82 -37.97 -25.36
N GLY A 120 48.26 -38.78 -26.27
CA GLY A 120 48.79 -40.15 -26.49
C GLY A 120 47.98 -41.07 -27.40
N GLU A 121 48.67 -41.75 -28.33
CA GLU A 121 48.14 -42.77 -29.26
C GLU A 121 47.66 -44.09 -28.59
N GLU A 122 47.80 -44.27 -27.27
CA GLU A 122 47.65 -45.59 -26.62
C GLU A 122 46.25 -45.90 -26.02
N SER A 123 45.24 -45.03 -26.10
CA SER A 123 43.92 -45.32 -25.48
C SER A 123 42.71 -44.91 -26.33
N ARG A 124 42.54 -45.59 -27.46
CA ARG A 124 41.36 -45.44 -28.35
C ARG A 124 40.03 -45.82 -27.66
N VAL A 125 40.06 -46.71 -26.66
CA VAL A 125 38.86 -47.19 -25.94
C VAL A 125 38.31 -46.12 -24.97
N GLY A 126 39.18 -45.40 -24.26
CA GLY A 126 38.78 -44.33 -23.34
C GLY A 126 38.20 -43.10 -24.05
N LEU A 127 38.63 -42.84 -25.29
CA LEU A 127 38.13 -41.73 -26.11
C LEU A 127 36.67 -41.95 -26.52
N ARG A 128 36.31 -43.17 -26.95
CA ARG A 128 34.94 -43.52 -27.35
C ARG A 128 33.95 -43.40 -26.19
N GLN A 129 34.35 -43.84 -25.00
CA GLN A 129 33.51 -43.79 -23.80
C GLN A 129 33.26 -42.35 -23.33
N MET A 130 34.24 -41.46 -23.47
CA MET A 130 34.11 -40.04 -23.12
C MET A 130 33.20 -39.29 -24.11
N VAL A 131 33.37 -39.51 -25.42
CA VAL A 131 32.46 -38.95 -26.44
C VAL A 131 31.03 -39.42 -26.20
N GLU A 132 30.83 -40.70 -25.87
CA GLU A 132 29.51 -41.26 -25.57
C GLU A 132 28.89 -40.69 -24.29
N GLN A 133 29.68 -40.38 -23.26
CA GLN A 133 29.21 -39.69 -22.05
C GLN A 133 28.76 -38.26 -22.33
N VAL A 134 29.51 -37.49 -23.13
CA VAL A 134 29.13 -36.11 -23.51
C VAL A 134 27.83 -36.09 -24.31
N VAL A 135 27.68 -37.03 -25.26
CA VAL A 135 26.44 -37.20 -26.04
C VAL A 135 25.26 -37.61 -25.15
N LYS A 136 25.47 -38.51 -24.17
CA LYS A 136 24.45 -38.93 -23.21
C LYS A 136 24.03 -37.82 -22.25
N THR A 137 24.96 -37.04 -21.72
CA THR A 137 24.63 -35.88 -20.87
C THR A 137 23.77 -34.87 -21.64
N HIS A 138 24.05 -34.63 -22.92
CA HIS A 138 23.23 -33.74 -23.74
C HIS A 138 21.86 -34.30 -24.11
N SER A 139 21.75 -35.60 -24.37
CA SER A 139 20.46 -36.24 -24.68
C SER A 139 19.49 -36.17 -23.49
N LEU A 140 20.02 -36.19 -22.26
CA LEU A 140 19.22 -36.07 -21.04
C LEU A 140 18.72 -34.63 -20.81
N GLN A 141 19.51 -33.61 -21.18
CA GLN A 141 19.10 -32.21 -21.05
C GLN A 141 17.94 -31.83 -22.00
N GLN A 142 17.90 -32.35 -23.22
CA GLN A 142 16.80 -32.08 -24.18
C GLN A 142 15.47 -32.77 -23.83
N GLN A 143 15.48 -33.78 -22.94
CA GLN A 143 14.29 -34.55 -22.61
C GLN A 143 13.52 -34.03 -21.39
N GLU A 144 14.12 -33.15 -20.57
CA GLU A 144 13.44 -32.50 -19.42
C GLU A 144 12.73 -31.19 -19.78
N ASP A 145 12.83 -30.71 -21.02
CA ASP A 145 12.27 -29.42 -21.46
C ASP A 145 10.77 -29.45 -21.82
N THR A 146 10.09 -30.61 -21.73
CA THR A 146 8.62 -30.68 -21.91
C THR A 146 7.83 -30.71 -20.60
N ASP A 147 8.47 -30.78 -19.43
CA ASP A 147 7.75 -30.83 -18.14
C ASP A 147 8.33 -29.93 -17.03
N SER A 148 9.36 -29.14 -17.31
CA SER A 148 10.11 -28.38 -16.30
C SER A 148 9.99 -26.87 -16.42
N THR A 149 8.76 -26.35 -16.34
CA THR A 149 8.54 -24.97 -15.82
C THR A 149 8.72 -24.88 -14.30
N ARG A 150 9.28 -25.90 -13.66
CA ARG A 150 9.54 -25.95 -12.23
C ARG A 150 10.92 -26.54 -11.96
N ASN A 151 11.76 -25.74 -11.32
CA ASN A 151 13.01 -26.11 -10.63
C ASN A 151 14.32 -25.88 -11.38
N VAL A 152 14.57 -24.64 -11.82
CA VAL A 152 15.94 -24.10 -11.71
C VAL A 152 16.16 -23.73 -10.25
N ARG A 153 16.54 -24.71 -9.42
CA ARG A 153 17.09 -24.49 -8.09
C ARG A 153 18.58 -24.16 -8.22
N GLY A 154 18.89 -23.04 -8.87
CA GLY A 154 20.00 -22.21 -8.42
C GLY A 154 19.47 -21.44 -7.21
N GLU A 155 20.22 -21.37 -6.11
CA GLU A 155 19.90 -20.45 -5.02
C GLU A 155 20.06 -18.99 -5.49
N VAL A 156 19.17 -18.55 -6.38
CA VAL A 156 18.81 -17.15 -6.49
C VAL A 156 18.01 -16.90 -5.23
N SER A 157 18.68 -16.42 -4.19
CA SER A 157 18.03 -15.80 -3.04
C SER A 157 17.08 -14.75 -3.62
N THR A 158 15.79 -15.11 -3.67
CA THR A 158 14.73 -14.26 -4.18
C THR A 158 14.54 -13.18 -3.15
N LYS A 159 15.42 -12.18 -3.17
CA LYS A 159 15.29 -10.97 -2.37
C LYS A 159 14.13 -10.20 -2.98
N THR A 160 12.93 -10.52 -2.53
CA THR A 160 11.70 -9.82 -2.90
C THR A 160 11.87 -8.36 -2.47
N THR A 161 12.10 -7.47 -3.43
CA THR A 161 12.29 -6.04 -3.15
C THR A 161 10.92 -5.42 -2.91
N PHE A 162 10.54 -5.31 -1.64
CA PHE A 162 9.37 -4.54 -1.23
C PHE A 162 9.72 -3.05 -1.26
N GLN A 163 8.78 -2.20 -1.68
CA GLN A 163 8.86 -0.76 -1.45
C GLN A 163 8.67 -0.53 0.05
N ARG A 164 9.75 -0.18 0.74
CA ARG A 164 9.79 -0.03 2.21
C ARG A 164 9.70 1.44 2.55
N SER A 165 8.64 1.83 3.24
CA SER A 165 8.58 3.10 3.94
C SER A 165 8.27 2.83 5.40
N ALA A 166 9.01 3.48 6.30
CA ALA A 166 8.81 3.38 7.74
C ALA A 166 8.84 4.78 8.33
N LYS A 167 7.95 5.03 9.28
CA LYS A 167 7.96 6.26 10.08
C LYS A 167 8.75 5.98 11.36
N GLY A 168 10.07 6.07 11.27
CA GLY A 168 10.97 5.86 12.41
C GLY A 168 12.14 4.94 12.09
N ASN A 169 12.79 4.49 13.16
CA ASN A 169 14.09 3.80 13.11
C ASN A 169 13.99 2.30 12.85
N VAL A 170 12.79 1.71 12.96
CA VAL A 170 12.58 0.27 12.79
C VAL A 170 11.84 0.02 11.48
N THR A 171 12.38 -0.89 10.67
CA THR A 171 11.85 -1.27 9.35
C THR A 171 11.67 -2.78 9.25
N ILE A 172 10.91 -3.24 8.26
CA ILE A 172 10.79 -4.67 7.94
C ILE A 172 11.77 -4.97 6.80
N SER A 173 12.82 -5.74 7.09
CA SER A 173 13.88 -6.08 6.13
C SER A 173 13.58 -7.34 5.32
N GLU A 174 12.87 -8.30 5.91
CA GLU A 174 12.44 -9.53 5.25
C GLU A 174 11.05 -9.95 5.72
N CYS A 175 10.28 -10.55 4.83
CA CYS A 175 9.05 -11.22 5.20
C CYS A 175 8.88 -12.49 4.39
N ASP A 176 8.49 -13.57 5.06
CA ASP A 176 8.24 -14.85 4.41
C ASP A 176 6.92 -14.77 3.61
N PRO A 177 6.85 -15.20 2.34
CA PRO A 177 5.62 -15.12 1.54
C PRO A 177 4.43 -15.87 2.16
N THR A 178 4.69 -16.94 2.92
CA THR A 178 3.66 -17.76 3.57
C THR A 178 3.21 -17.17 4.92
N GLY A 179 3.96 -16.21 5.46
CA GLY A 179 3.69 -15.58 6.75
C GLY A 179 4.28 -16.32 7.94
N LYS A 180 5.31 -17.14 7.71
CA LYS A 180 5.99 -17.89 8.79
C LYS A 180 6.81 -16.98 9.71
N PHE A 181 7.55 -16.03 9.13
CA PHE A 181 8.39 -15.10 9.87
C PHE A 181 8.46 -13.72 9.21
N ILE A 182 8.89 -12.75 10.00
CA ILE A 182 9.34 -11.43 9.56
C ILE A 182 10.70 -11.11 10.21
N THR A 183 11.49 -10.28 9.56
CA THR A 183 12.71 -9.72 10.14
C THR A 183 12.54 -8.21 10.29
N LEU A 184 12.69 -7.71 11.51
CA LEU A 184 12.79 -6.30 11.81
C LEU A 184 14.26 -5.88 11.74
N GLU A 185 14.51 -4.67 11.28
CA GLU A 185 15.84 -4.07 11.21
C GLU A 185 15.78 -2.65 11.78
N ASN A 186 16.68 -2.35 12.71
CA ASN A 186 16.90 -0.99 13.16
C ASN A 186 17.89 -0.31 12.22
N THR A 187 17.39 0.62 11.41
CA THR A 187 18.18 1.35 10.41
C THR A 187 18.90 2.57 11.00
N HIS A 188 18.68 2.87 12.28
CA HIS A 188 19.42 3.93 12.97
C HIS A 188 20.84 3.48 13.30
N ARG A 189 21.81 4.38 13.13
CA ARG A 189 23.24 4.05 13.26
C ARG A 189 23.75 3.92 14.70
N THR A 190 23.10 4.62 15.64
CA THR A 190 23.63 4.76 17.02
C THR A 190 22.57 4.68 18.12
N LYS A 191 21.30 4.49 17.78
CA LYS A 191 20.20 4.54 18.74
C LYS A 191 19.51 3.19 18.76
N ASP A 192 19.49 2.60 19.94
CA ASP A 192 18.76 1.38 20.20
C ASP A 192 17.26 1.69 20.33
N GLU A 193 16.42 0.82 19.80
CA GLU A 193 14.96 0.99 19.83
C GLU A 193 14.34 -0.13 20.65
N ASN A 194 13.55 0.23 21.65
CA ASN A 194 12.80 -0.74 22.43
C ASN A 194 11.56 -1.16 21.62
N VAL A 195 11.53 -2.43 21.21
CA VAL A 195 10.43 -3.04 20.47
C VAL A 195 9.68 -4.07 21.32
N GLY A 196 9.97 -4.11 22.62
CA GLY A 196 9.30 -4.99 23.57
C GLY A 196 7.80 -4.78 23.57
N GLU A 197 7.05 -5.89 23.72
CA GLU A 197 5.58 -5.92 23.76
C GLU A 197 4.86 -5.43 22.49
N CYS A 198 5.60 -4.98 21.48
CA CYS A 198 5.04 -4.59 20.21
C CYS A 198 4.50 -5.80 19.45
N LYS A 199 3.46 -5.54 18.64
CA LYS A 199 2.84 -6.52 17.77
C LYS A 199 2.90 -6.03 16.34
N VAL A 200 3.37 -6.89 15.45
CA VAL A 200 3.31 -6.63 14.01
C VAL A 200 2.13 -7.41 13.45
N LYS A 201 1.20 -6.68 12.81
CA LYS A 201 0.04 -7.28 12.15
C LYS A 201 0.27 -7.30 10.65
N ARG A 202 0.13 -8.48 10.05
CA ARG A 202 0.23 -8.66 8.60
C ARG A 202 -1.12 -9.10 8.05
N LYS A 203 -1.68 -8.27 7.19
CA LYS A 203 -2.88 -8.58 6.40
C LYS A 203 -2.42 -8.98 4.99
N LEU A 204 -2.77 -10.19 4.58
CA LEU A 204 -2.58 -10.67 3.21
C LEU A 204 -3.97 -10.75 2.57
N ASP A 205 -4.07 -10.35 1.30
CA ASP A 205 -5.35 -10.39 0.59
C ASP A 205 -5.92 -11.81 0.62
N ASN A 206 -7.20 -11.92 1.00
CA ASN A 206 -7.93 -13.18 1.16
C ASN A 206 -7.37 -14.17 2.20
N ARG A 207 -6.57 -13.73 3.18
CA ARG A 207 -6.11 -14.57 4.31
C ARG A 207 -6.42 -13.96 5.67
N ARG A 208 -6.39 -14.80 6.71
CA ARG A 208 -6.51 -14.35 8.11
C ARG A 208 -5.32 -13.48 8.50
N GLU A 209 -5.57 -12.46 9.31
CA GLU A 209 -4.52 -11.58 9.87
C GLU A 209 -3.51 -12.40 10.69
N ILE A 210 -2.22 -12.23 10.39
CA ILE A 210 -1.12 -12.87 11.11
C ILE A 210 -0.55 -11.86 12.09
N VAL A 211 -0.41 -12.25 13.37
CA VAL A 211 0.11 -11.40 14.43
C VAL A 211 1.43 -11.97 14.96
N TYR A 212 2.50 -11.21 14.78
CA TYR A 212 3.82 -11.48 15.36
C TYR A 212 3.92 -10.72 16.68
N THR A 213 4.15 -11.42 17.79
CA THR A 213 4.29 -10.81 19.12
C THR A 213 5.75 -10.78 19.50
N ILE A 214 6.26 -9.61 19.90
CA ILE A 214 7.62 -9.47 20.42
C ILE A 214 7.58 -9.68 21.94
N PRO A 215 8.46 -10.50 22.52
CA PRO A 215 8.58 -10.65 23.97
C PRO A 215 8.82 -9.32 24.70
N ALA A 216 8.53 -9.28 26.00
CA ALA A 216 8.88 -8.13 26.83
C ALA A 216 10.42 -7.96 26.88
N ASN A 217 10.87 -6.72 27.04
CA ASN A 217 12.30 -6.34 27.19
C ASN A 217 13.20 -6.58 25.96
N VAL A 218 12.64 -6.63 24.76
CA VAL A 218 13.44 -6.74 23.53
C VAL A 218 13.84 -5.35 23.03
N THR A 219 15.13 -5.07 23.08
CA THR A 219 15.73 -3.85 22.54
C THR A 219 16.51 -4.17 21.28
N LEU A 220 16.09 -3.60 20.16
CA LEU A 220 16.75 -3.77 18.87
C LEU A 220 17.90 -2.77 18.76
N ARG A 221 19.13 -3.28 18.88
CA ARG A 221 20.33 -2.44 18.80
C ARG A 221 20.46 -1.75 17.45
N ALA A 222 21.12 -0.60 17.44
CA ALA A 222 21.45 0.13 16.22
C ALA A 222 22.10 -0.79 15.16
N GLY A 223 21.60 -0.74 13.92
CA GLY A 223 22.08 -1.56 12.80
C GLY A 223 21.83 -3.06 12.93
N SER A 224 21.10 -3.53 13.95
CA SER A 224 20.84 -4.95 14.19
C SER A 224 19.47 -5.38 13.65
N SER A 225 19.30 -6.68 13.49
CA SER A 225 18.06 -7.29 13.02
C SER A 225 17.52 -8.35 13.97
N LEU A 226 16.19 -8.50 13.99
CA LEU A 226 15.47 -9.44 14.83
C LEU A 226 14.48 -10.22 13.98
N LYS A 227 14.61 -11.55 13.96
CA LYS A 227 13.68 -12.44 13.28
C LYS A 227 12.58 -12.92 14.24
N ILE A 228 11.34 -12.67 13.86
CA ILE A 228 10.14 -12.93 14.66
C ILE A 228 9.26 -13.93 13.90
N TYR A 229 8.83 -14.99 14.59
CA TYR A 229 7.97 -16.03 14.04
C TYR A 229 6.51 -15.83 14.44
N ALA A 230 5.59 -16.27 13.58
CA ALA A 230 4.17 -16.33 13.93
C ALA A 230 3.94 -17.38 15.05
N ARG A 231 2.93 -17.17 15.91
CA ARG A 231 2.56 -18.17 16.93
C ARG A 231 2.23 -19.51 16.25
N ASP A 232 2.56 -20.60 16.95
CA ASP A 232 2.28 -21.98 16.55
C ASP A 232 3.08 -22.52 15.35
N GLN A 233 4.15 -21.83 14.91
CA GLN A 233 5.05 -22.28 13.83
C GLN A 233 6.45 -22.69 14.30
N GLY A 234 6.64 -22.96 15.59
CA GLY A 234 7.80 -23.67 16.15
C GLY A 234 9.16 -22.94 16.12
N GLY A 235 9.21 -21.62 15.89
CA GLY A 235 10.45 -20.84 15.93
C GLY A 235 10.67 -20.14 17.27
N ILE A 236 11.83 -20.35 17.91
CA ILE A 236 12.29 -19.51 19.01
C ILE A 236 12.78 -18.18 18.40
N HIS A 237 12.39 -17.03 18.99
CA HIS A 237 12.90 -15.73 18.59
C HIS A 237 14.44 -15.77 18.63
N LYS A 238 15.07 -15.58 17.47
CA LYS A 238 16.52 -15.63 17.35
C LYS A 238 17.00 -14.21 17.09
N GLU A 239 17.67 -13.64 18.07
CA GLU A 239 18.50 -12.45 17.86
C GLU A 239 19.65 -12.87 16.93
N ALA A 240 19.86 -12.12 15.86
CA ALA A 240 20.95 -12.36 14.92
C ALA A 240 22.05 -11.31 15.14
N SER A 241 23.29 -11.79 15.05
CA SER A 241 24.55 -11.09 15.23
C SER A 241 24.65 -9.79 14.41
N PRO A 242 25.46 -8.81 14.86
CA PRO A 242 25.70 -7.59 14.11
C PRO A 242 26.23 -7.89 12.71
N SER A 243 25.68 -7.17 11.74
CA SER A 243 26.16 -7.10 10.36
C SER A 243 27.61 -6.60 10.38
N LEU A 244 28.56 -7.39 9.85
CA LEU A 244 29.89 -6.92 9.47
C LEU A 244 29.79 -5.95 8.28
#